data_AF-A5P6N8-F1
#
_entry.id   AF-A5P6N8-F1
#
_cell.length_a   1.000
_cell.length_b   1.000
_cell.length_c   1.000
_cell.angle_alpha   90.00
_cell.angle_beta   90.00
_cell.angle_gamma   90.00
#
_symmetry.space_group_name_H-M   'P 1'
#
loop_
_entity.id
_entity.type
_entity.pdbx_description
1 polymer ?
#
loop_
_entity_poly.entity_id
_entity_poly.type
_entity_poly.pdbx_seq_one_letter_code
_entity_poly.pdbx_strand_id
1 'polypeptide(L)'
;MMPEGTFVPYVQSAISQDVPPPYHFPNVAVNTFIWKANVAKVQKYCDRYLNLGSAAERGFRYRPLSVWPYATLMFLDYPEMISSAREIYDFGEVPYPQRGITSQKEAFVAIPVVRYGTNPLTAMTKAAVEWIVPVIVVSEPWSSVCGREMLGLSKLLAEIDIGESDDPGSFSGEIRLPGWMHGKPGEVQQKHTFVTVETKPPMPTNMGSADGKSIYSLLDTPEAASTLETLSKVSNFINFASLGTIPTVMRTVGLKQYRDAANPERAVYQALVTCRSYFSELKQLEFYNEQDVAISFNASGSFKSIIDTLINVEGFGLGDQMSASPVAGFRFCADIDYDEMRVIHEFPIEGGDGIAPRAARSDLDAAWYRPWKGLIEGLFRR
;
A
#
# COMPACT_ATOMS: atom_id res chain seq x y z
N MET A 1 -39.25 -14.52 -3.78
CA MET A 1 -38.40 -15.72 -3.92
C MET A 1 -37.17 -15.27 -4.69
N MET A 2 -36.07 -14.99 -3.99
CA MET A 2 -34.81 -14.54 -4.63
C MET A 2 -34.20 -15.75 -5.35
N PRO A 3 -33.55 -15.58 -6.52
CA PRO A 3 -32.93 -16.70 -7.23
C PRO A 3 -31.92 -17.42 -6.35
N GLU A 4 -31.92 -18.75 -6.38
CA GLU A 4 -30.95 -19.62 -5.70
C GLU A 4 -29.54 -19.42 -6.29
N GLY A 5 -28.88 -18.34 -5.90
CA GLY A 5 -27.46 -18.12 -6.04
C GLY A 5 -26.94 -17.77 -4.66
N THR A 6 -26.38 -18.76 -3.97
CA THR A 6 -26.02 -18.72 -2.54
C THR A 6 -24.90 -17.71 -2.28
N PHE A 7 -25.27 -16.44 -2.09
CA PHE A 7 -24.45 -15.50 -1.35
C PHE A 7 -24.41 -15.97 0.10
N VAL A 8 -23.24 -16.40 0.57
CA VAL A 8 -23.02 -16.62 1.99
C VAL A 8 -22.84 -15.24 2.62
N PRO A 9 -23.78 -14.79 3.48
CA PRO A 9 -23.69 -13.47 4.07
C PRO A 9 -22.51 -13.38 5.03
N TYR A 10 -21.86 -12.22 5.09
CA TYR A 10 -20.95 -11.90 6.18
C TYR A 10 -21.75 -11.76 7.47
N VAL A 11 -21.37 -12.49 8.51
CA VAL A 11 -22.02 -12.44 9.82
C VAL A 11 -21.25 -11.46 10.69
N GLN A 12 -21.78 -10.25 10.86
CA GLN A 12 -21.19 -9.20 11.68
C GLN A 12 -21.44 -9.48 13.17
N SER A 13 -20.44 -9.23 14.02
CA SER A 13 -20.61 -9.18 15.46
C SER A 13 -20.68 -7.73 15.96
N ALA A 14 -21.47 -7.47 17.01
CA ALA A 14 -21.52 -6.16 17.68
C ALA A 14 -20.15 -5.70 18.23
N ILE A 15 -19.28 -6.67 18.55
CA ILE A 15 -17.94 -6.44 19.11
C ILE A 15 -16.83 -6.59 18.05
N SER A 16 -17.20 -6.65 16.79
CA SER A 16 -16.26 -6.70 15.68
C SER A 16 -15.34 -5.49 15.67
N GLN A 17 -14.06 -5.74 15.45
CA GLN A 17 -13.06 -4.69 15.22
C GLN A 17 -12.97 -4.29 13.75
N ASP A 18 -13.63 -5.03 12.85
CA ASP A 18 -13.73 -4.71 11.45
C ASP A 18 -14.80 -3.65 11.20
N VAL A 19 -14.38 -2.49 10.70
CA VAL A 19 -15.25 -1.43 10.21
C VAL A 19 -15.31 -1.55 8.69
N PRO A 20 -16.49 -1.67 8.06
CA PRO A 20 -16.57 -1.85 6.62
C PRO A 20 -16.27 -0.55 5.85
N PRO A 21 -15.72 -0.68 4.63
CA PRO A 21 -15.51 0.42 3.71
C PRO A 21 -16.81 0.89 3.01
N PRO A 22 -16.80 2.01 2.27
CA PRO A 22 -15.70 2.97 2.10
C PRO A 22 -15.32 3.74 3.38
N TYR A 23 -14.15 4.35 3.34
CA TYR A 23 -13.67 5.21 4.41
C TYR A 23 -13.38 6.61 3.87
N HIS A 24 -13.65 7.62 4.70
CA HIS A 24 -13.30 9.01 4.46
C HIS A 24 -12.51 9.57 5.65
N PHE A 25 -11.37 10.16 5.36
CA PHE A 25 -10.41 10.64 6.35
C PHE A 25 -10.08 12.11 6.09
N PRO A 26 -10.75 13.06 6.76
CA PRO A 26 -10.48 14.47 6.53
C PRO A 26 -9.20 14.93 7.22
N ASN A 27 -8.52 15.92 6.63
CA ASN A 27 -7.41 16.64 7.26
C ASN A 27 -6.23 15.77 7.73
N VAL A 28 -5.91 14.70 7.01
CA VAL A 28 -4.78 13.82 7.31
C VAL A 28 -3.48 14.57 7.10
N ALA A 29 -2.63 14.63 8.13
CA ALA A 29 -1.29 15.16 8.02
C ALA A 29 -0.37 14.08 7.46
N VAL A 30 0.37 14.38 6.39
CA VAL A 30 1.19 13.41 5.66
C VAL A 30 2.63 13.92 5.58
N ASN A 31 3.59 13.11 6.05
CA ASN A 31 5.02 13.33 5.85
C ASN A 31 5.56 12.23 4.95
N THR A 32 6.17 12.62 3.84
CA THR A 32 6.56 11.72 2.75
C THR A 32 8.06 11.82 2.47
N PHE A 33 8.72 10.67 2.35
CA PHE A 33 10.13 10.56 2.03
C PHE A 33 10.35 9.55 0.91
N ILE A 34 11.12 9.93 -0.10
CA ILE A 34 11.28 9.14 -1.33
C ILE A 34 12.75 8.80 -1.52
N TRP A 35 13.07 7.54 -1.79
CA TRP A 35 14.43 7.10 -2.15
C TRP A 35 14.40 6.09 -3.30
N LYS A 36 15.55 5.85 -3.91
CA LYS A 36 15.69 4.88 -5.01
C LYS A 36 15.56 3.45 -4.48
N ALA A 37 14.59 2.71 -5.01
CA ALA A 37 14.37 1.31 -4.69
C ALA A 37 15.34 0.39 -5.46
N ASN A 38 15.68 -0.76 -4.86
CA ASN A 38 16.36 -1.82 -5.59
C ASN A 38 15.34 -2.63 -6.40
N VAL A 39 15.26 -2.35 -7.70
CA VAL A 39 14.33 -2.99 -8.66
C VAL A 39 14.41 -4.52 -8.62
N ALA A 40 15.60 -5.11 -8.46
CA ALA A 40 15.75 -6.57 -8.40
C ALA A 40 15.14 -7.15 -7.12
N LYS A 41 15.29 -6.47 -5.97
CA LYS A 41 14.65 -6.89 -4.71
C LYS A 41 13.14 -6.69 -4.75
N VAL A 42 12.66 -5.61 -5.38
CA VAL A 42 11.23 -5.39 -5.65
C VAL A 42 10.66 -6.49 -6.56
N GLN A 43 11.41 -6.93 -7.58
CA GLN A 43 10.99 -8.06 -8.42
C GLN A 43 10.90 -9.35 -7.61
N LYS A 44 11.86 -9.63 -6.72
CA LYS A 44 11.79 -10.79 -5.82
C LYS A 44 10.56 -10.74 -4.91
N TYR A 45 10.19 -9.56 -4.41
CA TYR A 45 8.95 -9.36 -3.66
C TYR A 45 7.72 -9.69 -4.53
N CYS A 46 7.65 -9.14 -5.75
CA CYS A 46 6.57 -9.44 -6.68
C CYS A 46 6.46 -10.94 -6.96
N ASP A 47 7.60 -11.62 -7.17
CA ASP A 47 7.63 -13.05 -7.45
C ASP A 47 7.19 -13.88 -6.25
N ARG A 48 7.55 -13.45 -5.02
CA ARG A 48 7.19 -14.14 -3.78
C ARG A 48 5.74 -13.94 -3.35
N TYR A 49 5.15 -12.76 -3.58
CA TYR A 49 3.84 -12.41 -3.01
C TYR A 49 2.73 -12.18 -4.04
N LEU A 50 3.06 -11.83 -5.28
CA LEU A 50 2.07 -11.47 -6.31
C LEU A 50 2.04 -12.42 -7.51
N ASN A 51 3.15 -13.05 -7.86
CA ASN A 51 3.26 -13.96 -9.01
C ASN A 51 3.17 -15.44 -8.60
N LEU A 52 2.29 -15.78 -7.66
CA LEU A 52 2.12 -17.14 -7.13
C LEU A 52 1.54 -18.13 -8.16
N GLY A 53 2.15 -19.30 -8.35
CA GLY A 53 1.75 -20.31 -9.35
C GLY A 53 2.40 -20.11 -10.73
N SER A 54 1.81 -20.63 -11.81
CA SER A 54 2.31 -20.38 -13.17
C SER A 54 1.71 -19.12 -13.82
N ALA A 55 2.46 -18.51 -14.75
CA ALA A 55 2.00 -17.35 -15.53
C ALA A 55 0.81 -17.70 -16.46
N ALA A 56 0.69 -18.95 -16.88
CA ALA A 56 -0.40 -19.45 -17.70
C ALA A 56 -1.72 -19.48 -16.91
N GLU A 57 -1.70 -19.97 -15.67
CA GLU A 57 -2.87 -20.05 -14.79
C GLU A 57 -3.38 -18.66 -14.39
N ARG A 58 -2.48 -17.75 -14.00
CA ARG A 58 -2.86 -16.37 -13.63
C ARG A 58 -3.25 -15.54 -14.85
N GLY A 59 -2.57 -15.75 -15.97
CA GLY A 59 -2.70 -14.91 -17.17
C GLY A 59 -2.20 -13.47 -16.98
N PHE A 60 -1.33 -13.22 -15.99
CA PHE A 60 -0.65 -11.94 -15.76
C PHE A 60 0.66 -12.12 -15.00
N ARG A 61 1.48 -11.06 -14.98
CA ARG A 61 2.67 -10.95 -14.16
C ARG A 61 2.86 -9.52 -13.64
N TYR A 62 3.32 -9.40 -12.40
CA TYR A 62 3.78 -8.16 -11.78
C TYR A 62 5.28 -7.95 -12.00
N ARG A 63 5.65 -6.72 -12.30
CA ARG A 63 7.03 -6.22 -12.38
C ARG A 63 7.13 -4.85 -11.71
N PRO A 64 8.30 -4.47 -11.18
CA PRO A 64 8.57 -3.09 -10.77
C PRO A 64 8.34 -2.12 -11.93
N LEU A 65 7.79 -0.94 -11.65
CA LEU A 65 7.69 0.14 -12.63
C LEU A 65 9.10 0.73 -12.85
N SER A 66 9.87 0.17 -13.78
CA SER A 66 11.31 0.47 -13.92
C SER A 66 11.61 1.92 -14.28
N VAL A 67 10.66 2.61 -14.93
CA VAL A 67 10.75 4.05 -15.24
C VAL A 67 10.54 4.95 -14.03
N TRP A 68 10.02 4.40 -12.93
CA TRP A 68 9.86 5.09 -11.63
C TRP A 68 10.35 4.18 -10.49
N PRO A 69 11.66 3.97 -10.34
CA PRO A 69 12.23 3.00 -9.41
C PRO A 69 12.37 3.59 -8.00
N TYR A 70 11.31 4.18 -7.46
CA TYR A 70 11.32 4.85 -6.17
C TYR A 70 10.43 4.15 -5.15
N ALA A 71 10.90 4.11 -3.90
CA ALA A 71 10.12 3.74 -2.73
C ALA A 71 9.70 5.01 -1.98
N THR A 72 8.49 4.99 -1.45
CA THR A 72 7.87 6.14 -0.76
C THR A 72 7.49 5.72 0.65
N LEU A 73 8.19 6.23 1.66
CA LEU A 73 7.78 6.14 3.06
C LEU A 73 6.81 7.27 3.36
N MET A 74 5.67 6.94 3.95
CA MET A 74 4.69 7.90 4.39
C MET A 74 4.41 7.69 5.88
N PHE A 75 4.42 8.77 6.65
CA PHE A 75 3.82 8.84 7.99
C PHE A 75 2.54 9.65 7.86
N LEU A 76 1.44 9.09 8.36
CA LEU A 76 0.12 9.68 8.31
C LEU A 76 -0.43 9.78 9.73
N ASP A 77 -0.90 10.98 10.08
CA ASP A 77 -1.67 11.23 11.29
C ASP A 77 -3.12 11.52 10.89
N TYR A 78 -4.00 10.59 11.24
CA TYR A 78 -5.43 10.65 10.96
C TYR A 78 -6.15 11.24 12.17
N PRO A 79 -6.48 12.55 12.16
CA PRO A 79 -7.18 13.15 13.29
C PRO A 79 -8.61 12.63 13.40
N GLU A 80 -9.23 12.30 12.26
CA GLU A 80 -10.59 11.77 12.17
C GLU A 80 -10.65 10.66 11.13
N MET A 81 -11.31 9.57 11.50
CA MET A 81 -11.59 8.45 10.63
C MET A 81 -13.07 8.09 10.67
N ILE A 82 -13.70 8.17 9.50
CA ILE A 82 -15.14 7.99 9.32
C ILE A 82 -15.38 6.81 8.37
N SER A 83 -16.18 5.84 8.79
CA SER A 83 -16.77 4.90 7.83
C SER A 83 -17.84 5.64 7.05
N SER A 84 -17.65 5.76 5.75
CA SER A 84 -18.64 6.32 4.82
C SER A 84 -19.50 5.23 4.19
N ALA A 85 -19.51 4.03 4.80
CA ALA A 85 -20.33 2.91 4.37
C ALA A 85 -21.79 3.33 4.26
N ARG A 86 -22.38 3.13 3.08
CA ARG A 86 -23.82 3.39 2.87
C ARG A 86 -24.65 2.54 3.85
N GLU A 87 -25.81 3.05 4.24
CA GLU A 87 -26.82 2.37 5.08
C GLU A 87 -27.45 1.17 4.34
N ILE A 88 -26.64 0.17 3.99
CA ILE A 88 -27.08 -0.97 3.17
C ILE A 88 -27.57 -2.12 4.06
N TYR A 89 -27.17 -2.14 5.34
CA TYR A 89 -27.48 -3.26 6.23
C TYR A 89 -27.99 -2.77 7.59
N ASP A 90 -29.28 -3.02 7.84
CA ASP A 90 -29.87 -2.92 9.16
C ASP A 90 -29.61 -4.22 9.94
N PHE A 91 -28.56 -4.22 10.75
CA PHE A 91 -28.25 -5.30 11.69
C PHE A 91 -28.91 -5.08 13.07
N GLY A 92 -29.85 -4.14 13.20
CA GLY A 92 -30.42 -3.73 14.48
C GLY A 92 -29.44 -2.90 15.33
N GLU A 93 -28.38 -2.37 14.72
CA GLU A 93 -27.34 -1.57 15.35
C GLU A 93 -27.26 -0.18 14.70
N VAL A 94 -26.64 0.77 15.40
CA VAL A 94 -26.34 2.10 14.84
C VAL A 94 -25.50 1.92 13.56
N PRO A 95 -25.90 2.51 12.41
CA PRO A 95 -25.12 2.45 11.18
C PRO A 95 -23.69 2.94 11.37
N TYR A 96 -22.71 2.33 10.69
CA TYR A 96 -21.30 2.68 10.86
C TYR A 96 -20.97 4.18 10.71
N PRO A 97 -21.52 4.93 9.74
CA PRO A 97 -21.29 6.38 9.64
C PRO A 97 -21.80 7.18 10.84
N GLN A 98 -22.69 6.61 11.64
CA GLN A 98 -23.31 7.25 12.80
C GLN A 98 -22.67 6.80 14.12
N ARG A 99 -21.71 5.87 14.10
CA ARG A 99 -21.03 5.36 15.32
C ARG A 99 -19.99 6.33 15.90
N GLY A 100 -19.72 7.43 15.22
CA GLY A 100 -18.74 8.45 15.63
C GLY A 100 -17.44 8.38 14.84
N ILE A 101 -16.41 9.01 15.40
CA ILE A 101 -15.09 9.15 14.78
C ILE A 101 -14.04 8.37 15.59
N THR A 102 -12.98 7.95 14.91
CA THR A 102 -11.77 7.42 15.53
C THR A 102 -10.55 8.19 15.02
N SER A 103 -9.38 7.97 15.59
CA SER A 103 -8.11 8.53 15.12
C SER A 103 -7.04 7.45 15.09
N GLN A 104 -5.97 7.67 14.32
CA GLN A 104 -4.92 6.68 14.16
C GLN A 104 -3.64 7.32 13.60
N LYS A 105 -2.49 6.74 13.92
CA LYS A 105 -1.27 6.94 13.16
C LYS A 105 -1.00 5.74 12.26
N GLU A 106 -0.45 6.00 11.08
CA GLU A 106 -0.04 4.97 10.14
C GLU A 106 1.31 5.31 9.55
N ALA A 107 2.11 4.29 9.28
CA ALA A 107 3.26 4.46 8.42
C ALA A 107 3.41 3.29 7.47
N PHE A 108 3.78 3.55 6.23
CA PHE A 108 3.99 2.50 5.24
C PHE A 108 5.03 2.87 4.21
N VAL A 109 5.58 1.84 3.55
CA VAL A 109 6.39 2.04 2.34
C VAL A 109 5.62 1.54 1.14
N ALA A 110 5.40 2.41 0.16
CA ALA A 110 4.76 2.09 -1.11
C ALA A 110 5.79 2.08 -2.25
N ILE A 111 5.68 1.10 -3.15
CA ILE A 111 6.55 0.98 -4.33
C ILE A 111 5.67 0.70 -5.56
N PRO A 112 5.82 1.44 -6.67
CA PRO A 112 4.98 1.23 -7.83
C PRO A 112 5.41 0.00 -8.63
N VAL A 113 4.41 -0.75 -9.06
CA VAL A 113 4.52 -1.95 -9.89
C VAL A 113 3.56 -1.85 -11.06
N VAL A 114 3.85 -2.63 -12.10
CA VAL A 114 2.96 -2.83 -13.23
C VAL A 114 2.54 -4.29 -13.28
N ARG A 115 1.23 -4.50 -13.30
CA ARG A 115 0.64 -5.77 -13.75
C ARG A 115 0.48 -5.70 -15.26
N TYR A 116 0.91 -6.72 -15.98
CA TYR A 116 0.66 -6.88 -17.41
C TYR A 116 0.24 -8.32 -17.71
N GLY A 117 -0.63 -8.50 -18.70
CA GLY A 117 -1.02 -9.82 -19.18
C GLY A 117 0.11 -10.55 -19.93
N THR A 118 0.00 -11.87 -20.03
CA THR A 118 1.08 -12.74 -20.52
C THR A 118 0.98 -13.09 -22.00
N ASN A 119 -0.12 -12.74 -22.67
CA ASN A 119 -0.29 -12.86 -24.14
C ASN A 119 -0.80 -11.52 -24.72
N PRO A 120 -0.73 -11.26 -26.04
CA PRO A 120 -1.04 -9.94 -26.59
C PRO A 120 -2.43 -9.39 -26.22
N LEU A 121 -3.47 -10.24 -26.26
CA LEU A 121 -4.83 -9.84 -25.91
C LEU A 121 -4.94 -9.48 -24.43
N THR A 122 -4.42 -10.34 -23.54
CA THR A 122 -4.43 -10.10 -22.08
C THR A 122 -3.47 -9.01 -21.66
N ALA A 123 -2.36 -8.80 -22.38
CA ALA A 123 -1.36 -7.77 -22.09
C ALA A 123 -2.02 -6.40 -22.11
N MET A 124 -2.82 -6.15 -23.14
CA MET A 124 -3.66 -4.96 -23.22
C MET A 124 -4.70 -4.93 -22.09
N THR A 125 -5.55 -5.94 -22.00
CA THR A 125 -6.71 -5.90 -21.07
C THR A 125 -6.34 -6.05 -19.60
N LYS A 126 -5.10 -6.35 -19.24
CA LYS A 126 -4.65 -6.54 -17.85
C LYS A 126 -3.48 -5.64 -17.46
N ALA A 127 -3.14 -4.64 -18.28
CA ALA A 127 -2.16 -3.62 -17.92
C ALA A 127 -2.72 -2.67 -16.83
N ALA A 128 -2.07 -2.60 -15.68
CA ALA A 128 -2.41 -1.65 -14.62
C ALA A 128 -1.16 -1.26 -13.80
N VAL A 129 -1.03 0.04 -13.53
CA VAL A 129 -0.09 0.54 -12.52
C VAL A 129 -0.77 0.41 -11.16
N GLU A 130 -0.08 -0.23 -10.22
CA GLU A 130 -0.55 -0.51 -8.87
C GLU A 130 0.63 -0.28 -7.90
N TRP A 131 0.38 -0.27 -6.60
CA TRP A 131 1.38 -0.03 -5.56
C TRP A 131 1.45 -1.22 -4.63
N ILE A 132 2.63 -1.82 -4.50
CA ILE A 132 2.86 -2.76 -3.41
C ILE A 132 3.15 -2.00 -2.13
N VAL A 133 2.73 -2.59 -1.02
CA VAL A 133 2.99 -2.05 0.33
C VAL A 133 3.70 -3.13 1.15
N PRO A 134 5.03 -3.30 1.01
CA PRO A 134 5.77 -4.37 1.69
C PRO A 134 5.76 -4.27 3.21
N VAL A 135 5.61 -3.05 3.73
CA VAL A 135 5.44 -2.78 5.15
C VAL A 135 4.39 -1.70 5.33
N ILE A 136 3.49 -1.95 6.27
CA ILE A 136 2.49 -1.01 6.74
C ILE A 136 2.23 -1.29 8.21
N VAL A 137 2.26 -0.25 9.02
CA VAL A 137 2.12 -0.30 10.47
C VAL A 137 1.10 0.71 10.93
N VAL A 138 0.39 0.40 12.00
CA VAL A 138 -0.70 1.22 12.54
C VAL A 138 -0.64 1.29 14.06
N SER A 139 -1.10 2.40 14.64
CA SER A 139 -1.20 2.53 16.10
C SER A 139 -2.41 1.80 16.69
N GLU A 140 -3.48 1.61 15.88
CA GLU A 140 -4.74 1.07 16.37
C GLU A 140 -5.02 -0.37 15.91
N PRO A 141 -5.49 -1.26 16.81
CA PRO A 141 -5.71 -2.68 16.50
C PRO A 141 -6.81 -2.90 15.45
N TRP A 142 -7.89 -2.12 15.50
CA TRP A 142 -9.01 -2.25 14.56
C TRP A 142 -8.57 -1.97 13.11
N SER A 143 -7.66 -1.01 12.91
CA SER A 143 -7.10 -0.73 11.58
C SER A 143 -6.20 -1.86 11.09
N SER A 144 -5.46 -2.50 11.99
CA SER A 144 -4.65 -3.68 11.65
C SER A 144 -5.54 -4.83 11.15
N VAL A 145 -6.66 -5.07 11.86
CA VAL A 145 -7.67 -6.07 11.48
C VAL A 145 -8.30 -5.71 10.13
N CYS A 146 -8.82 -4.49 9.97
CA CYS A 146 -9.45 -4.04 8.72
C CYS A 146 -8.49 -4.15 7.53
N GLY A 147 -7.25 -3.69 7.69
CA GLY A 147 -6.24 -3.76 6.63
C GLY A 147 -5.96 -5.19 6.19
N ARG A 148 -5.82 -6.12 7.14
CA ARG A 148 -5.56 -7.53 6.85
C ARG A 148 -6.76 -8.22 6.23
N GLU A 149 -7.94 -7.99 6.79
CA GLU A 149 -9.14 -8.75 6.47
C GLU A 149 -9.91 -8.20 5.28
N MET A 150 -9.95 -6.89 5.11
CA MET A 150 -10.69 -6.25 4.01
C MET A 150 -9.77 -5.94 2.82
N LEU A 151 -8.57 -5.42 3.09
CA LEU A 151 -7.70 -4.85 2.05
C LEU A 151 -6.59 -5.80 1.57
N GLY A 152 -6.35 -6.91 2.28
CA GLY A 152 -5.19 -7.78 2.02
C GLY A 152 -3.85 -7.11 2.29
N LEU A 153 -3.85 -6.00 3.04
CA LEU A 153 -2.65 -5.30 3.50
C LEU A 153 -2.17 -5.95 4.79
N SER A 154 -0.89 -6.32 4.84
CA SER A 154 -0.30 -6.97 6.04
C SER A 154 0.01 -5.94 7.14
N LYS A 155 -1.00 -5.18 7.57
CA LYS A 155 -0.88 -4.13 8.59
C LYS A 155 -0.47 -4.72 9.93
N LEU A 156 0.66 -4.28 10.47
CA LEU A 156 1.15 -4.66 11.79
C LEU A 156 0.77 -3.61 12.83
N LEU A 157 0.51 -4.04 14.06
CA LEU A 157 0.35 -3.12 15.20
C LEU A 157 1.74 -2.63 15.65
N ALA A 158 1.90 -1.32 15.79
CA ALA A 158 3.15 -0.67 16.19
C ALA A 158 2.90 0.47 17.19
N GLU A 159 3.94 0.86 17.94
CA GLU A 159 3.97 2.22 18.50
C GLU A 159 4.50 3.15 17.42
N ILE A 160 3.79 4.25 17.19
CA ILE A 160 4.15 5.25 16.19
C ILE A 160 4.14 6.60 16.88
N ASP A 161 5.31 7.20 16.97
CA ASP A 161 5.49 8.55 17.46
C ASP A 161 5.77 9.46 16.28
N ILE A 162 5.02 10.56 16.21
CA ILE A 162 5.12 11.59 15.18
C ILE A 162 5.08 12.92 15.93
N GLY A 163 6.00 13.82 15.61
CA GLY A 163 6.06 15.14 16.22
C GLY A 163 7.08 16.04 15.53
N GLU A 164 7.49 17.07 16.23
CA GLU A 164 8.62 17.92 15.85
C GLU A 164 9.88 17.42 16.56
N SER A 165 11.04 17.58 15.91
CA SER A 165 12.34 17.39 16.55
C SER A 165 12.72 18.63 17.38
N ASP A 166 13.99 18.78 17.74
CA ASP A 166 14.49 19.92 18.52
C ASP A 166 14.32 21.28 17.79
N ASP A 167 14.26 21.27 16.46
CA ASP A 167 14.09 22.48 15.63
C ASP A 167 12.61 22.77 15.34
N PRO A 168 12.06 23.97 15.62
CA PRO A 168 10.65 24.28 15.36
C PRO A 168 10.23 24.08 13.91
N GLY A 169 9.14 23.34 13.70
CA GLY A 169 8.60 23.03 12.38
C GLY A 169 9.32 21.90 11.65
N SER A 170 10.35 21.29 12.23
CA SER A 170 10.93 20.02 11.77
C SER A 170 9.95 18.84 11.92
N PHE A 171 10.37 17.66 11.48
CA PHE A 171 9.63 16.41 11.69
C PHE A 171 10.51 15.36 12.37
N SER A 172 9.95 14.70 13.38
CA SER A 172 10.46 13.48 13.98
C SER A 172 9.40 12.38 13.86
N GLY A 173 9.81 11.20 13.40
CA GLY A 173 8.97 10.02 13.28
C GLY A 173 9.70 8.77 13.77
N GLU A 174 9.11 8.04 14.72
CA GLU A 174 9.62 6.75 15.20
C GLU A 174 8.55 5.65 15.04
N ILE A 175 8.98 4.49 14.54
CA ILE A 175 8.17 3.27 14.52
C ILE A 175 8.84 2.24 15.42
N ARG A 176 8.12 1.73 16.42
CA ARG A 176 8.55 0.60 17.24
C ARG A 176 7.63 -0.61 17.04
N LEU A 177 8.23 -1.74 16.70
CA LEU A 177 7.51 -2.98 16.38
C LEU A 177 7.87 -4.09 17.37
N PRO A 178 6.93 -5.01 17.67
CA PRO A 178 7.25 -6.21 18.42
C PRO A 178 8.15 -7.14 17.59
N GLY A 179 9.26 -7.60 18.18
CA GLY A 179 10.23 -8.48 17.52
C GLY A 179 11.11 -9.25 18.51
N TRP A 180 11.99 -10.10 17.98
CA TRP A 180 12.99 -10.84 18.74
C TRP A 180 14.38 -10.35 18.33
N MET A 181 15.13 -9.74 19.23
CA MET A 181 16.38 -9.05 18.88
C MET A 181 17.39 -9.99 18.20
N HIS A 182 17.55 -11.22 18.71
CA HIS A 182 18.58 -12.16 18.27
C HIS A 182 18.04 -13.38 17.53
N GLY A 183 16.72 -13.63 17.59
CA GLY A 183 16.08 -14.81 17.01
C GLY A 183 16.52 -16.11 17.69
N LYS A 184 16.88 -16.07 18.97
CA LYS A 184 17.34 -17.25 19.72
C LYS A 184 16.18 -18.00 20.38
N PRO A 185 16.23 -19.33 20.52
CA PRO A 185 15.22 -20.08 21.25
C PRO A 185 15.01 -19.54 22.67
N GLY A 186 13.75 -19.36 23.07
CA GLY A 186 13.38 -18.84 24.40
C GLY A 186 13.48 -17.33 24.57
N GLU A 187 13.89 -16.58 23.54
CA GLU A 187 13.90 -15.11 23.59
C GLU A 187 12.48 -14.55 23.71
N VAL A 188 12.28 -13.64 24.66
CA VAL A 188 11.01 -12.94 24.87
C VAL A 188 10.89 -11.83 23.84
N GLN A 189 9.71 -11.72 23.22
CA GLN A 189 9.41 -10.65 22.29
C GLN A 189 9.42 -9.29 23.01
N GLN A 190 10.07 -8.29 22.41
CA GLN A 190 10.12 -6.92 22.93
C GLN A 190 9.80 -5.93 21.81
N LYS A 191 9.46 -4.69 22.18
CA LYS A 191 9.35 -3.62 21.20
C LYS A 191 10.73 -3.07 20.89
N HIS A 192 11.04 -2.98 19.61
CA HIS A 192 12.30 -2.43 19.12
C HIS A 192 12.00 -1.36 18.09
N THR A 193 12.81 -0.30 18.08
CA THR A 193 12.82 0.69 17.01
C THR A 193 13.06 -0.02 15.69
N PHE A 194 12.17 0.19 14.73
CA PHE A 194 12.24 -0.31 13.37
C PHE A 194 12.71 0.78 12.42
N VAL A 195 12.11 1.97 12.52
CA VAL A 195 12.44 3.14 11.69
C VAL A 195 12.50 4.38 12.55
N THR A 196 13.46 5.25 12.28
CA THR A 196 13.46 6.66 12.70
C THR A 196 13.60 7.56 11.48
N VAL A 197 12.94 8.70 11.52
CA VAL A 197 13.09 9.78 10.57
C VAL A 197 13.22 11.09 11.32
N GLU A 198 14.26 11.85 11.01
CA GLU A 198 14.48 13.20 11.53
C GLU A 198 14.70 14.15 10.36
N THR A 199 14.18 15.38 10.47
CA THR A 199 14.39 16.44 9.48
C THR A 199 14.82 17.74 10.14
N LYS A 200 15.34 18.68 9.36
CA LYS A 200 15.28 20.11 9.71
C LYS A 200 13.92 20.73 9.31
N PRO A 201 13.63 21.99 9.69
CA PRO A 201 12.43 22.67 9.23
C PRO A 201 12.35 22.68 7.68
N PRO A 202 11.14 22.69 7.10
CA PRO A 202 10.97 22.79 5.66
C PRO A 202 11.67 24.02 5.08
N MET A 203 12.05 23.91 3.81
CA MET A 203 12.64 25.02 3.08
C MET A 203 11.63 26.17 2.98
N PRO A 204 12.09 27.43 3.11
CA PRO A 204 11.23 28.60 2.98
C PRO A 204 10.69 28.81 1.55
N THR A 205 11.21 28.06 0.57
CA THR A 205 10.79 28.11 -0.83
C THR A 205 10.35 26.74 -1.30
N ASN A 206 9.35 26.69 -2.19
CA ASN A 206 8.88 25.45 -2.81
C ASN A 206 9.84 24.85 -3.86
N MET A 207 11.00 25.48 -4.08
CA MET A 207 12.04 24.91 -4.93
C MET A 207 12.85 23.90 -4.12
N GLY A 208 12.99 22.69 -4.65
CA GLY A 208 13.88 21.66 -4.07
C GLY A 208 15.33 22.14 -3.97
N SER A 209 16.21 21.34 -3.36
CA SER A 209 17.63 21.70 -3.27
C SER A 209 18.22 22.09 -4.64
N ALA A 210 19.15 23.05 -4.64
CA ALA A 210 19.78 23.58 -5.86
C ALA A 210 20.64 22.56 -6.62
N ASP A 211 20.95 21.41 -6.02
CA ASP A 211 21.97 20.47 -6.51
C ASP A 211 21.48 19.46 -7.57
N GLY A 212 20.31 19.67 -8.18
CA GLY A 212 19.85 18.84 -9.31
C GLY A 212 19.63 17.36 -8.95
N LYS A 213 19.42 17.05 -7.66
CA LYS A 213 19.09 15.71 -7.14
C LYS A 213 17.70 15.62 -6.50
N SER A 214 17.00 16.74 -6.38
CA SER A 214 15.65 16.79 -5.84
C SER A 214 14.64 16.18 -6.83
N ILE A 215 13.49 15.71 -6.35
CA ILE A 215 12.42 15.24 -7.25
C ILE A 215 12.00 16.29 -8.29
N TYR A 216 12.14 17.58 -7.97
CA TYR A 216 11.92 18.66 -8.93
C TYR A 216 12.86 18.52 -10.14
N SER A 217 14.16 18.32 -9.89
CA SER A 217 15.13 18.05 -10.96
C SER A 217 14.88 16.71 -11.68
N LEU A 218 14.37 15.70 -10.98
CA LEU A 218 13.95 14.45 -11.62
C LEU A 218 12.80 14.69 -12.60
N LEU A 219 11.80 15.47 -12.21
CA LEU A 219 10.65 15.83 -13.04
C LEU A 219 11.01 16.78 -14.19
N ASP A 220 12.07 17.58 -14.02
CA ASP A 220 12.59 18.50 -15.03
C ASP A 220 13.46 17.78 -16.08
N THR A 221 13.78 16.49 -15.89
CA THR A 221 14.47 15.71 -16.93
C THR A 221 13.53 15.41 -18.11
N PRO A 222 14.00 15.56 -19.36
CA PRO A 222 13.22 15.20 -20.56
C PRO A 222 12.72 13.74 -20.54
N GLU A 223 13.46 12.83 -19.93
CA GLU A 223 13.11 11.43 -19.78
C GLU A 223 11.93 11.24 -18.81
N ALA A 224 11.94 11.91 -17.66
CA ALA A 224 10.80 11.87 -16.74
C ALA A 224 9.59 12.59 -17.33
N ALA A 225 9.78 13.75 -17.97
CA ALA A 225 8.70 14.48 -18.63
C ALA A 225 8.05 13.65 -19.74
N SER A 226 8.85 13.02 -20.62
CA SER A 226 8.34 12.13 -21.68
C SER A 226 7.73 10.84 -21.14
N THR A 227 8.26 10.31 -20.03
CA THR A 227 7.66 9.17 -19.32
C THR A 227 6.32 9.55 -18.73
N LEU A 228 6.22 10.70 -18.05
CA LEU A 228 4.96 11.23 -17.51
C LEU A 228 3.97 11.54 -18.62
N GLU A 229 4.43 12.02 -19.79
CA GLU A 229 3.59 12.25 -20.97
C GLU A 229 3.11 10.91 -21.60
N THR A 230 3.96 9.90 -21.61
CA THR A 230 3.60 8.56 -22.09
C THR A 230 2.65 7.86 -21.13
N LEU A 231 2.87 8.03 -19.83
CA LEU A 231 2.04 7.48 -18.78
C LEU A 231 0.71 8.24 -18.69
N SER A 232 0.67 9.57 -18.83
CA SER A 232 -0.57 10.38 -18.84
C SER A 232 -1.49 10.01 -20.01
N LYS A 233 -0.93 9.56 -21.14
CA LYS A 233 -1.70 8.97 -22.26
C LYS A 233 -2.34 7.62 -21.93
N VAL A 234 -1.86 6.90 -20.91
CA VAL A 234 -2.57 5.76 -20.32
C VAL A 234 -3.61 6.35 -19.36
N SER A 235 -4.88 6.33 -19.75
CA SER A 235 -6.01 7.09 -19.18
C SER A 235 -6.28 6.97 -17.65
N ASN A 236 -5.49 6.19 -16.91
CA ASN A 236 -5.54 6.08 -15.45
C ASN A 236 -4.44 6.90 -14.73
N PHE A 237 -3.50 7.51 -15.46
CA PHE A 237 -2.37 8.25 -14.90
C PHE A 237 -2.61 9.77 -14.88
N ILE A 238 -3.71 10.27 -15.45
CA ILE A 238 -4.04 11.71 -15.43
C ILE A 238 -4.25 12.22 -13.98
N ASN A 239 -4.50 11.33 -13.01
CA ASN A 239 -4.54 11.65 -11.58
C ASN A 239 -3.14 11.80 -10.94
N PHE A 240 -2.04 11.49 -11.64
CA PHE A 240 -0.68 11.71 -11.14
C PHE A 240 -0.15 13.12 -11.45
N ALA A 241 -0.85 13.89 -12.29
CA ALA A 241 -0.35 15.12 -12.88
C ALA A 241 -0.56 16.39 -12.02
N SER A 242 -1.13 16.29 -10.81
CA SER A 242 -1.09 17.40 -9.87
C SER A 242 0.28 17.44 -9.20
N LEU A 243 1.20 18.19 -9.81
CA LEU A 243 2.54 18.54 -9.32
C LEU A 243 3.63 17.44 -9.40
N GLY A 244 3.37 16.28 -10.01
CA GLY A 244 4.39 15.27 -10.36
C GLY A 244 5.06 14.56 -9.18
N THR A 245 4.77 14.95 -7.94
CA THR A 245 5.42 14.42 -6.72
C THR A 245 4.44 13.69 -5.79
N ILE A 246 3.14 14.04 -5.83
CA ILE A 246 2.11 13.51 -4.91
C ILE A 246 1.15 12.64 -5.70
N PRO A 247 1.11 11.31 -5.48
CA PRO A 247 0.12 10.48 -6.13
C PRO A 247 -1.27 10.78 -5.53
N THR A 248 -2.12 11.53 -6.24
CA THR A 248 -3.50 11.76 -5.77
C THR A 248 -4.34 10.49 -5.84
N VAL A 249 -3.92 9.49 -6.62
CA VAL A 249 -4.53 8.17 -6.64
C VAL A 249 -3.46 7.10 -6.47
N MET A 250 -3.60 6.32 -5.42
CA MET A 250 -2.79 5.12 -5.18
C MET A 250 -3.71 3.90 -5.24
N ARG A 251 -3.51 3.04 -6.24
CA ARG A 251 -4.16 1.73 -6.27
C ARG A 251 -3.23 0.69 -5.64
N THR A 252 -3.44 0.39 -4.37
CA THR A 252 -2.62 -0.61 -3.66
C THR A 252 -2.99 -2.02 -4.07
N VAL A 253 -2.03 -2.93 -4.06
CA VAL A 253 -2.26 -4.38 -4.25
C VAL A 253 -1.64 -5.15 -3.08
N GLY A 254 -2.43 -6.02 -2.48
CA GLY A 254 -2.06 -6.84 -1.32
C GLY A 254 -2.41 -8.31 -1.53
N LEU A 255 -1.67 -9.18 -0.85
CA LEU A 255 -1.98 -10.61 -0.77
C LEU A 255 -2.83 -10.87 0.47
N LYS A 256 -4.14 -11.01 0.28
CA LYS A 256 -5.06 -11.45 1.33
C LYS A 256 -4.93 -12.96 1.50
N GLN A 257 -4.61 -13.43 2.69
CA GLN A 257 -4.54 -14.86 2.97
C GLN A 257 -4.88 -15.19 4.42
N TYR A 258 -5.48 -16.36 4.63
CA TYR A 258 -5.78 -16.89 5.95
C TYR A 258 -5.18 -18.28 6.08
N ARG A 259 -4.55 -18.56 7.23
CA ARG A 259 -3.93 -19.85 7.52
C ARG A 259 -4.99 -20.90 7.84
N ASP A 260 -4.68 -22.14 7.54
CA ASP A 260 -5.38 -23.29 8.07
C ASP A 260 -5.05 -23.46 9.55
N ALA A 261 -6.08 -23.62 10.38
CA ALA A 261 -5.94 -23.80 11.82
C ALA A 261 -5.35 -25.16 12.18
N ALA A 262 -5.62 -26.20 11.38
CA ALA A 262 -5.07 -27.54 11.56
C ALA A 262 -3.65 -27.65 10.98
N ASN A 263 -3.37 -26.93 9.90
CA ASN A 263 -2.05 -26.90 9.26
C ASN A 263 -1.59 -25.46 8.97
N PRO A 264 -0.94 -24.77 9.93
CA PRO A 264 -0.58 -23.36 9.81
C PRO A 264 0.34 -23.01 8.63
N GLU A 265 0.96 -23.98 7.97
CA GLU A 265 1.77 -23.77 6.76
C GLU A 265 0.92 -23.61 5.49
N ARG A 266 -0.36 -24.02 5.53
CA ARG A 266 -1.31 -23.92 4.41
C ARG A 266 -2.19 -22.68 4.53
N ALA A 267 -2.62 -22.18 3.38
CA ALA A 267 -3.65 -21.15 3.31
C ALA A 267 -5.02 -21.80 3.04
N VAL A 268 -6.05 -21.45 3.82
CA VAL A 268 -7.44 -21.83 3.53
C VAL A 268 -8.08 -20.91 2.52
N TYR A 269 -7.52 -19.70 2.35
CA TYR A 269 -7.93 -18.69 1.38
C TYR A 269 -6.71 -17.87 0.98
N GLN A 270 -6.60 -17.54 -0.30
CA GLN A 270 -5.52 -16.70 -0.81
C GLN A 270 -6.00 -15.94 -2.06
N ALA A 271 -5.83 -14.62 -2.06
CA ALA A 271 -6.22 -13.77 -3.17
C ALA A 271 -5.38 -12.50 -3.26
N LEU A 272 -5.22 -11.98 -4.48
CA LEU A 272 -4.78 -10.61 -4.69
C LEU A 272 -5.98 -9.68 -4.58
N VAL A 273 -5.86 -8.69 -3.71
CA VAL A 273 -6.88 -7.67 -3.47
C VAL A 273 -6.28 -6.31 -3.81
N THR A 274 -7.12 -5.43 -4.33
CA THR A 274 -6.73 -4.04 -4.57
C THR A 274 -7.71 -3.08 -3.96
N CYS A 275 -7.19 -1.94 -3.53
CA CYS A 275 -7.93 -0.81 -3.01
C CYS A 275 -7.42 0.45 -3.68
N ARG A 276 -8.32 1.38 -3.96
CA ARG A 276 -7.95 2.72 -4.41
C ARG A 276 -7.97 3.65 -3.20
N SER A 277 -6.88 4.39 -3.02
CA SER A 277 -6.80 5.52 -2.11
C SER A 277 -6.75 6.79 -2.95
N TYR A 278 -7.60 7.76 -2.63
CA TYR A 278 -7.70 9.04 -3.32
C TYR A 278 -7.39 10.17 -2.35
N PHE A 279 -6.44 11.04 -2.69
CA PHE A 279 -6.08 12.22 -1.93
C PHE A 279 -6.72 13.44 -2.58
N SER A 280 -7.51 14.19 -1.82
CA SER A 280 -8.20 15.40 -2.23
C SER A 280 -7.86 16.56 -1.28
N GLU A 281 -8.26 17.78 -1.65
CA GLU A 281 -8.09 18.98 -0.82
C GLU A 281 -6.64 19.18 -0.29
N LEU A 282 -5.65 18.95 -1.17
CA LEU A 282 -4.24 19.12 -0.85
C LEU A 282 -3.94 20.55 -0.40
N LYS A 283 -3.41 20.70 0.81
CA LYS A 283 -3.05 21.99 1.40
C LYS A 283 -1.73 21.91 2.15
N GLN A 284 -1.12 23.08 2.39
CA GLN A 284 0.12 23.21 3.18
C GLN A 284 1.26 22.33 2.66
N LEU A 285 1.41 22.25 1.34
CA LEU A 285 2.52 21.52 0.73
C LEU A 285 3.84 22.26 1.01
N GLU A 286 4.73 21.60 1.73
CA GLU A 286 6.04 22.12 2.11
C GLU A 286 7.11 21.07 1.82
N PHE A 287 8.29 21.51 1.40
CA PHE A 287 9.39 20.61 1.00
C PHE A 287 10.50 20.64 2.04
N TYR A 288 11.04 19.47 2.36
CA TYR A 288 12.29 19.34 3.10
C TYR A 288 13.47 19.43 2.14
N ASN A 289 14.59 19.96 2.62
CA ASN A 289 15.87 19.74 1.96
C ASN A 289 16.28 18.29 2.20
N GLU A 290 16.44 17.49 1.14
CA GLU A 290 16.73 16.06 1.26
C GLU A 290 18.06 15.76 1.96
N GLN A 291 19.00 16.72 1.96
CA GLN A 291 20.27 16.60 2.68
C GLN A 291 20.09 16.72 4.20
N ASP A 292 18.98 17.33 4.64
CA ASP A 292 18.63 17.51 6.04
C ASP A 292 17.66 16.43 6.55
N VAL A 293 17.37 15.40 5.74
CA VAL A 293 16.51 14.28 6.13
C VAL A 293 17.36 13.06 6.45
N ALA A 294 17.29 12.59 7.70
CA ALA A 294 17.94 11.38 8.15
C ALA A 294 16.90 10.27 8.35
N ILE A 295 16.97 9.21 7.54
CA ILE A 295 16.11 8.02 7.66
C ILE A 295 16.99 6.86 8.10
N SER A 296 16.66 6.21 9.21
CA SER A 296 17.35 5.01 9.69
C SER A 296 16.39 3.85 9.88
N PHE A 297 16.80 2.67 9.43
CA PHE A 297 16.13 1.40 9.63
C PHE A 297 17.01 0.51 10.51
N ASN A 298 16.42 -0.08 11.54
CA ASN A 298 17.12 -0.98 12.45
C ASN A 298 16.80 -2.42 12.09
N ALA A 299 17.79 -3.19 11.64
CA ALA A 299 17.64 -4.59 11.29
C ALA A 299 17.66 -5.49 12.53
N SER A 300 16.72 -5.32 13.43
CA SER A 300 16.50 -6.25 14.54
C SER A 300 15.56 -7.38 14.12
N GLY A 301 15.89 -8.61 14.53
CA GLY A 301 15.02 -9.77 14.40
C GLY A 301 14.34 -10.01 13.04
N SER A 302 13.01 -10.16 13.12
CA SER A 302 12.10 -10.40 12.01
C SER A 302 12.00 -9.25 11.00
N PHE A 303 12.55 -8.07 11.30
CA PHE A 303 12.47 -6.92 10.39
C PHE A 303 13.46 -7.01 9.25
N LYS A 304 14.51 -7.83 9.39
CA LYS A 304 15.55 -7.97 8.37
C LYS A 304 14.98 -8.26 6.97
N SER A 305 14.05 -9.21 6.86
CA SER A 305 13.45 -9.58 5.57
C SER A 305 12.62 -8.46 4.95
N ILE A 306 12.01 -7.61 5.79
CA ILE A 306 11.27 -6.43 5.35
C ILE A 306 12.27 -5.43 4.79
N ILE A 307 13.30 -5.07 5.58
CA ILE A 307 14.30 -4.07 5.18
C ILE A 307 15.09 -4.51 3.95
N ASP A 308 15.35 -5.81 3.82
CA ASP A 308 15.96 -6.39 2.62
C ASP A 308 15.19 -5.96 1.36
N THR A 309 13.86 -5.85 1.39
CA THR A 309 13.06 -5.39 0.25
C THR A 309 13.18 -3.88 0.01
N LEU A 310 13.38 -3.09 1.08
CA LEU A 310 13.27 -1.63 1.07
C LEU A 310 14.58 -0.91 0.73
N ILE A 311 15.72 -1.45 1.18
CA ILE A 311 17.02 -0.77 1.09
C ILE A 311 18.02 -1.59 0.29
N ASN A 312 18.81 -0.89 -0.51
CA ASN A 312 19.90 -1.46 -1.29
C ASN A 312 21.20 -1.62 -0.48
N VAL A 313 21.17 -2.40 0.61
CA VAL A 313 22.39 -2.79 1.33
C VAL A 313 22.64 -4.28 1.13
N GLU A 314 23.89 -4.63 0.81
CA GLU A 314 24.40 -6.00 0.80
C GLU A 314 25.20 -6.24 2.08
N GLY A 315 25.14 -7.46 2.62
CA GLY A 315 26.04 -7.89 3.70
C GLY A 315 25.76 -7.34 5.09
N PHE A 316 24.59 -6.73 5.35
CA PHE A 316 24.25 -6.28 6.70
C PHE A 316 23.77 -7.42 7.59
N GLY A 317 24.20 -7.37 8.85
CA GLY A 317 23.90 -8.30 9.92
C GLY A 317 22.66 -7.94 10.73
N LEU A 318 22.32 -8.82 11.66
CA LEU A 318 21.28 -8.58 12.66
C LEU A 318 21.78 -7.56 13.68
N GLY A 319 21.00 -6.50 13.92
CA GLY A 319 21.35 -5.39 14.79
C GLY A 319 21.99 -4.19 14.09
N ASP A 320 22.28 -4.30 12.79
CA ASP A 320 22.82 -3.18 12.02
C ASP A 320 21.76 -2.08 11.80
N GLN A 321 22.20 -0.84 11.88
CA GLN A 321 21.41 0.33 11.47
C GLN A 321 21.77 0.67 10.02
N MET A 322 20.75 0.83 9.18
CA MET A 322 20.88 1.20 7.78
C MET A 322 20.24 2.55 7.54
N SER A 323 20.91 3.43 6.81
CA SER A 323 20.32 4.67 6.36
C SER A 323 19.74 4.54 4.94
N ALA A 324 18.65 5.25 4.69
CA ALA A 324 18.20 5.55 3.33
C ALA A 324 18.56 7.00 3.01
N SER A 325 19.07 7.25 1.80
CA SER A 325 19.33 8.60 1.30
C SER A 325 18.13 9.07 0.48
N PRO A 326 17.26 9.94 1.03
CA PRO A 326 16.13 10.43 0.28
C PRO A 326 16.58 11.31 -0.88
N VAL A 327 15.81 11.27 -1.97
CA VAL A 327 15.89 12.17 -3.12
C VAL A 327 14.77 13.21 -3.09
N ALA A 328 13.83 13.05 -2.15
CA ALA A 328 12.76 14.00 -1.89
C ALA A 328 12.23 13.80 -0.47
N GLY A 329 11.85 14.90 0.16
CA GLY A 329 11.01 14.91 1.35
C GLY A 329 10.00 16.04 1.25
N PHE A 330 8.74 15.79 1.62
CA PHE A 330 7.72 16.83 1.68
C PHE A 330 6.63 16.46 2.68
N ARG A 331 5.90 17.47 3.14
CA ARG A 331 4.70 17.30 3.96
C ARG A 331 3.53 18.09 3.40
N PHE A 332 2.33 17.63 3.71
CA PHE A 332 1.07 18.28 3.32
C PHE A 332 -0.07 17.77 4.19
N CYS A 333 -1.21 18.44 4.12
CA CYS A 333 -2.48 17.91 4.62
C CYS A 333 -3.41 17.58 3.44
N ALA A 334 -4.21 16.53 3.57
CA ALA A 334 -5.17 16.12 2.55
C ALA A 334 -6.37 15.41 3.18
N ASP A 335 -7.46 15.36 2.44
CA ASP A 335 -8.51 14.37 2.68
C ASP A 335 -8.13 13.08 1.96
N ILE A 336 -8.38 11.92 2.57
CA ILE A 336 -8.08 10.61 2.00
C ILE A 336 -9.31 9.73 1.99
N ASP A 337 -9.71 9.30 0.80
CA ASP A 337 -10.80 8.34 0.59
C ASP A 337 -10.26 6.96 0.21
N TYR A 338 -10.87 5.91 0.75
CA TYR A 338 -10.56 4.53 0.38
C TYR A 338 -11.78 3.86 -0.23
N ASP A 339 -11.67 3.47 -1.51
CA ASP A 339 -12.74 2.89 -2.29
C ASP A 339 -12.26 1.86 -3.33
N GLU A 340 -13.16 1.44 -4.23
CA GLU A 340 -12.91 0.45 -5.30
C GLU A 340 -12.23 -0.86 -4.84
N MET A 341 -12.57 -1.32 -3.63
CA MET A 341 -12.02 -2.56 -3.09
C MET A 341 -12.52 -3.75 -3.91
N ARG A 342 -11.59 -4.55 -4.44
CA ARG A 342 -11.94 -5.71 -5.26
C ARG A 342 -10.90 -6.81 -5.18
N VAL A 343 -11.37 -8.04 -5.37
CA VAL A 343 -10.51 -9.20 -5.58
C VAL A 343 -10.08 -9.24 -7.04
N ILE A 344 -8.77 -9.15 -7.29
CA ILE A 344 -8.15 -9.23 -8.61
C ILE A 344 -8.11 -10.69 -9.08
N HIS A 345 -7.61 -11.57 -8.21
CA HIS A 345 -7.35 -12.96 -8.52
C HIS A 345 -7.41 -13.79 -7.24
N GLU A 346 -8.28 -14.79 -7.19
CA GLU A 346 -8.28 -15.84 -6.17
C GLU A 346 -7.43 -17.00 -6.66
N PHE A 347 -6.45 -17.39 -5.85
CA PHE A 347 -5.60 -18.53 -6.14
C PHE A 347 -6.34 -19.83 -5.83
N PRO A 348 -6.04 -20.92 -6.56
CA PRO A 348 -6.66 -22.21 -6.26
C PRO A 348 -6.25 -22.67 -4.86
N ILE A 349 -7.20 -23.27 -4.15
CA ILE A 349 -6.95 -23.92 -2.86
C ILE A 349 -7.07 -25.43 -3.08
N GLU A 350 -5.99 -26.15 -2.80
CA GLU A 350 -5.99 -27.61 -2.84
C GLU A 350 -6.92 -28.15 -1.75
N GLY A 351 -7.78 -29.10 -2.11
CA GLY A 351 -8.64 -29.78 -1.15
C GLY A 351 -7.84 -30.67 -0.18
N GLY A 352 -8.49 -31.11 0.90
CA GLY A 352 -7.88 -31.96 1.93
C GLY A 352 -8.24 -31.49 3.34
N ASP A 353 -8.11 -32.35 4.35
CA ASP A 353 -8.39 -32.03 5.76
C ASP A 353 -9.76 -31.36 6.01
N GLY A 354 -10.78 -31.71 5.21
CA GLY A 354 -12.12 -31.11 5.30
C GLY A 354 -12.32 -29.82 4.50
N ILE A 355 -11.31 -29.34 3.79
CA ILE A 355 -11.39 -28.18 2.88
C ILE A 355 -11.78 -28.67 1.48
N ALA A 356 -12.85 -28.12 0.92
CA ALA A 356 -13.23 -28.37 -0.46
C ALA A 356 -12.26 -27.66 -1.43
N PRO A 357 -11.83 -28.32 -2.51
CA PRO A 357 -10.97 -27.67 -3.51
C PRO A 357 -11.69 -26.47 -4.13
N ARG A 358 -10.93 -25.39 -4.38
CA ARG A 358 -11.45 -24.19 -5.05
C ARG A 358 -10.61 -23.88 -6.27
N ALA A 359 -11.29 -23.72 -7.42
CA ALA A 359 -10.65 -23.31 -8.66
C ALA A 359 -10.26 -21.82 -8.59
N ALA A 360 -9.25 -21.44 -9.38
CA ALA A 360 -8.86 -20.03 -9.51
C ALA A 360 -10.00 -19.20 -10.10
N ARG A 361 -10.16 -17.96 -9.60
CA ARG A 361 -11.14 -16.98 -10.11
C ARG A 361 -10.46 -15.65 -10.35
N SER A 362 -10.84 -14.92 -11.40
CA SER A 362 -10.22 -13.65 -11.76
C SER A 362 -11.26 -12.62 -12.17
N ASP A 363 -11.16 -11.40 -11.66
CA ASP A 363 -11.88 -10.20 -12.14
C ASP A 363 -10.88 -9.23 -12.78
N LEU A 364 -10.27 -9.67 -13.88
CA LEU A 364 -9.14 -9.02 -14.52
C LEU A 364 -9.57 -8.27 -15.78
N ASP A 365 -10.26 -7.15 -15.61
CA ASP A 365 -10.42 -6.14 -16.65
C ASP A 365 -9.68 -4.85 -16.27
N ALA A 366 -8.83 -4.37 -17.17
CA ALA A 366 -8.23 -3.04 -17.10
C ALA A 366 -9.35 -1.99 -17.22
N ALA A 367 -9.29 -0.96 -16.37
CA ALA A 367 -10.36 0.04 -16.29
C ALA A 367 -10.65 0.71 -17.64
N TRP A 368 -9.61 1.00 -18.42
CA TRP A 368 -9.73 1.59 -19.76
C TRP A 368 -10.43 0.66 -20.76
N TYR A 369 -10.37 -0.66 -20.56
CA TYR A 369 -10.99 -1.64 -21.46
C TYR A 369 -12.47 -1.90 -21.13
N ARG A 370 -12.91 -1.61 -19.89
CA ARG A 370 -14.30 -1.86 -19.46
C ARG A 370 -15.37 -1.18 -20.33
N PRO A 371 -15.25 0.11 -20.70
CA PRO A 371 -16.23 0.75 -21.59
C PRO A 371 -16.28 0.09 -22.97
N TRP A 372 -15.13 -0.31 -23.52
CA TRP A 372 -15.03 -0.99 -24.81
C TRP A 372 -15.60 -2.40 -24.76
N LYS A 373 -15.37 -3.15 -23.67
CA LYS A 373 -15.93 -4.48 -23.46
C LYS A 373 -17.46 -4.45 -23.46
N GLY A 374 -18.08 -3.50 -22.76
CA GLY A 374 -19.54 -3.32 -22.79
C GLY A 374 -20.08 -3.04 -24.19
N LEU A 375 -19.34 -2.27 -24.98
CA LEU A 375 -19.69 -1.97 -26.37
C LEU A 375 -19.52 -3.19 -27.30
N ILE A 376 -18.42 -3.94 -27.17
CA ILE A 376 -18.14 -5.17 -27.93
C ILE A 376 -19.13 -6.28 -27.58
N GLU A 377 -19.37 -6.54 -26.29
CA GLU A 377 -20.33 -7.55 -25.84
C GLU A 377 -21.77 -7.18 -26.24
N GLY A 378 -22.09 -5.88 -26.29
CA GLY A 378 -23.36 -5.38 -26.80
C GLY A 378 -23.54 -5.58 -28.32
N LEU A 379 -22.45 -5.57 -29.09
CA LEU A 379 -22.46 -5.83 -30.53
C LEU A 379 -22.64 -7.32 -30.86
N PHE A 380 -22.15 -8.23 -30.01
CA PHE A 380 -22.24 -9.69 -30.21
C PHE A 380 -23.45 -10.35 -29.53
N ARG A 381 -24.26 -9.58 -28.76
CA ARG A 381 -25.51 -10.06 -28.14
C ARG A 381 -26.78 -9.64 -28.90
N ARG A 382 -26.63 -9.07 -30.11
CA ARG A 382 -27.71 -8.88 -31.09
C ARG A 382 -27.47 -9.81 -32.25
#